data_AF-A0A0K3B361-F1
#
_entry.id   AF-A0A0K3B361-F1
#
_cell.length_a   1.000
_cell.length_b   1.000
_cell.length_c   1.000
_cell.angle_alpha   90.00
_cell.angle_beta   90.00
_cell.angle_gamma   90.00
#
_symmetry.space_group_name_H-M   'P 1'
#
loop_
_entity.id
_entity.type
_entity.pdbx_description
1 polymer ?
#
loop_
_entity_poly.entity_id
_entity_poly.type
_entity_poly.pdbx_seq_one_letter_code
_entity_poly.pdbx_strand_id
1 'polypeptide(L)'
;MGVTAWLMRHMAVRPFLVSTPGGTETRLAAEREFRKRGWRPAVNPVEANLLVVAGGPVDVDVVWRQMPLPRARAAVVDADEVTAALDAAMAELRDPERQRDAGAPDGANGHESHGHESHGMAMPGGIAMADRAEDRDGLTLDVLHVHLGPVLADWPPGLVVEAVMQGDVLQEVTVEVRGTPGGYWTAERVPARRLDSAARLLSVAGWESAAEQATRLRDKVLAGEGDAEVGRWARTVRRSRALRWSLRGVGEWRGLDAWDRLIGWLDHDDLPIPGLDQLPALLTGRELATARLVVASIDPDTDHG
;
A
#
# COMPACT_ATOMS: atom_id res chain seq x y z
N MET A 1 10.81 -5.85 37.33
CA MET A 1 10.44 -5.64 35.91
C MET A 1 10.89 -6.87 35.13
N GLY A 2 9.97 -7.62 34.53
CA GLY A 2 10.35 -8.76 33.68
C GLY A 2 10.96 -8.29 32.35
N VAL A 3 11.81 -9.12 31.76
CA VAL A 3 12.51 -8.83 30.48
C VAL A 3 11.51 -8.50 29.36
N THR A 4 10.37 -9.20 29.30
CA THR A 4 9.30 -8.97 28.32
C THR A 4 8.71 -7.56 28.41
N ALA A 5 8.37 -7.09 29.61
CA ALA A 5 7.82 -5.75 29.82
C ALA A 5 8.84 -4.66 29.48
N TRP A 6 10.13 -4.90 29.73
CA TRP A 6 11.20 -3.98 29.34
C TRP A 6 11.35 -3.90 27.81
N LEU A 7 11.36 -5.05 27.11
CA LEU A 7 11.44 -5.10 25.64
C LEU A 7 10.25 -4.42 24.98
N MET A 8 9.02 -4.67 25.45
CA MET A 8 7.81 -4.04 24.91
C MET A 8 7.83 -2.52 25.07
N ARG A 9 8.37 -2.01 26.18
CA ARG A 9 8.46 -0.56 26.42
C ARG A 9 9.45 0.14 25.47
N HIS A 10 10.51 -0.55 25.04
CA HIS A 10 11.56 0.00 24.18
C HIS A 10 11.45 -0.44 22.71
N MET A 11 10.39 -1.16 22.35
CA MET A 11 10.13 -1.57 20.97
C MET A 11 9.87 -0.36 20.07
N ALA A 12 10.49 -0.36 18.90
CA ALA A 12 10.19 0.61 17.86
C ALA A 12 8.79 0.34 17.26
N VAL A 13 7.95 1.36 17.21
CA VAL A 13 6.64 1.27 16.55
C VAL A 13 6.82 1.40 15.03
N ARG A 14 6.24 0.45 14.31
CA ARG A 14 6.29 0.29 12.85
C ARG A 14 4.84 0.24 12.34
N PRO A 15 4.21 1.39 12.06
CA PRO A 15 2.82 1.41 11.60
C PRO A 15 2.71 0.93 10.16
N PHE A 16 1.75 0.07 9.87
CA PHE A 16 1.28 -0.25 8.52
C PHE A 16 -0.03 0.48 8.28
N LEU A 17 -0.01 1.46 7.36
CA LEU A 17 -1.15 2.34 7.10
C LEU A 17 -1.93 1.84 5.88
N VAL A 18 -3.22 1.60 6.10
CA VAL A 18 -4.19 1.25 5.08
C VAL A 18 -5.20 2.38 5.00
N SER A 19 -5.45 2.90 3.81
CA SER A 19 -6.47 3.93 3.57
C SER A 19 -7.60 3.38 2.70
N THR A 20 -8.84 3.66 3.07
CA THR A 20 -10.00 3.41 2.22
C THR A 20 -10.33 4.65 1.39
N PRO A 21 -11.10 4.52 0.29
CA PRO A 21 -11.76 5.67 -0.31
C PRO A 21 -12.49 6.50 0.75
N GLY A 22 -12.40 7.82 0.62
CA GLY A 22 -12.90 8.81 1.57
C GLY A 22 -12.07 8.99 2.84
N GLY A 23 -11.05 8.15 3.07
CA GLY A 23 -10.17 8.21 4.23
C GLY A 23 -8.95 9.10 4.09
N THR A 24 -8.82 9.86 2.99
CA THR A 24 -7.58 10.60 2.68
C THR A 24 -7.20 11.61 3.77
N GLU A 25 -8.14 12.40 4.29
CA GLU A 25 -7.83 13.38 5.35
C GLU A 25 -7.22 12.70 6.59
N THR A 26 -7.84 11.60 7.00
CA THR A 26 -7.43 10.77 8.14
C THR A 26 -6.09 10.09 7.89
N ARG A 27 -5.84 9.63 6.65
CA ARG A 27 -4.52 9.11 6.23
C ARG A 27 -3.45 10.19 6.39
N LEU A 28 -3.70 11.41 5.88
CA LEU A 28 -2.73 12.50 5.97
C LEU A 28 -2.46 12.91 7.42
N ALA A 29 -3.49 12.89 8.27
CA ALA A 29 -3.35 13.12 9.71
C ALA A 29 -2.48 12.03 10.38
N ALA A 30 -2.71 10.75 10.06
CA ALA A 30 -1.89 9.64 10.56
C ALA A 30 -0.43 9.76 10.13
N GLU A 31 -0.14 10.06 8.86
CA GLU A 31 1.22 10.28 8.37
C GLU A 31 1.94 11.46 9.05
N ARG A 32 1.20 12.54 9.38
CA ARG A 32 1.72 13.64 10.20
C ARG A 32 2.06 13.17 11.61
N GLU A 33 1.17 12.43 12.25
CA GLU A 33 1.42 11.92 13.60
C GLU A 33 2.58 10.93 13.66
N PHE A 34 2.73 10.04 12.67
CA PHE A 34 3.88 9.13 12.60
C PHE A 34 5.20 9.90 12.57
N ARG A 35 5.30 10.96 11.74
CA ARG A 35 6.51 11.78 11.66
C ARG A 35 6.77 12.56 12.94
N LYS A 36 5.73 13.12 13.59
CA LYS A 36 5.88 13.80 14.90
C LYS A 36 6.45 12.85 15.96
N ARG A 37 6.04 11.57 15.91
CA ARG A 37 6.49 10.51 16.82
C ARG A 37 7.79 9.83 16.40
N GLY A 38 8.35 10.20 15.25
CA GLY A 38 9.57 9.59 14.69
C GLY A 38 9.38 8.15 14.22
N TRP A 39 8.15 7.71 13.97
CA TRP A 39 7.85 6.37 13.51
C TRP A 39 8.12 6.22 12.02
N ARG A 40 8.62 5.05 11.64
CA ARG A 40 8.83 4.68 10.24
C ARG A 40 7.73 3.71 9.83
N PRO A 41 6.88 4.08 8.86
CA PRO A 41 5.88 3.16 8.33
C PRO A 41 6.53 1.87 7.80
N ALA A 42 5.85 0.75 8.02
CA ALA A 42 6.22 -0.53 7.43
C ALA A 42 5.70 -0.61 5.99
N VAL A 43 6.46 -1.27 5.12
CA VAL A 43 6.08 -1.49 3.71
C VAL A 43 5.34 -2.81 3.50
N ASN A 44 5.35 -3.68 4.51
CA ASN A 44 4.60 -4.94 4.53
C ASN A 44 4.10 -5.25 5.96
N PRO A 45 3.09 -6.13 6.10
CA PRO A 45 2.50 -6.46 7.41
C PRO A 45 3.47 -7.19 8.34
N VAL A 46 4.40 -7.99 7.81
CA VAL A 46 5.31 -8.81 8.62
C VAL A 46 6.31 -7.96 9.42
N GLU A 47 6.66 -6.78 8.91
CA GLU A 47 7.50 -5.80 9.61
C GLU A 47 6.74 -4.92 10.59
N ALA A 48 5.41 -4.99 10.59
CA ALA A 48 4.55 -4.07 11.30
C ALA A 48 4.15 -4.61 12.68
N ASN A 49 4.00 -3.70 13.63
CA ASN A 49 3.37 -3.99 14.92
C ASN A 49 2.13 -3.11 15.18
N LEU A 50 1.87 -2.11 14.34
CA LEU A 50 0.67 -1.27 14.46
C LEU A 50 -0.07 -1.22 13.13
N LEU A 51 -1.28 -1.78 13.06
CA LEU A 51 -2.14 -1.64 11.88
C LEU A 51 -2.99 -0.39 12.04
N VAL A 52 -2.88 0.56 11.12
CA VAL A 52 -3.70 1.78 11.11
C VAL A 52 -4.60 1.75 9.89
N VAL A 53 -5.91 1.77 10.10
CA VAL A 53 -6.93 1.87 9.04
C VAL A 53 -7.49 3.29 9.08
N ALA A 54 -7.27 4.05 8.01
CA ALA A 54 -7.76 5.41 7.84
C ALA A 54 -8.95 5.44 6.87
N GLY A 55 -10.11 5.86 7.39
CA GLY A 55 -11.37 5.90 6.67
C GLY A 55 -12.37 4.84 7.13
N GLY A 56 -13.26 4.46 6.21
CA GLY A 56 -14.36 3.53 6.47
C GLY A 56 -13.91 2.09 6.74
N PRO A 57 -14.87 1.19 7.03
CA PRO A 57 -14.57 -0.21 7.29
C PRO A 57 -14.01 -0.90 6.03
N VAL A 58 -12.94 -1.68 6.23
CA VAL A 58 -12.33 -2.55 5.21
C VAL A 58 -11.89 -3.85 5.88
N ASP A 59 -12.01 -4.96 5.16
CA ASP A 59 -11.50 -6.25 5.61
C ASP A 59 -9.97 -6.25 5.60
N VAL A 60 -9.38 -6.42 6.77
CA VAL A 60 -7.93 -6.46 7.00
C VAL A 60 -7.53 -7.71 7.79
N ASP A 61 -8.41 -8.71 7.91
CA ASP A 61 -8.17 -9.87 8.78
C ASP A 61 -7.01 -10.73 8.28
N VAL A 62 -6.86 -10.86 6.96
CA VAL A 62 -5.70 -11.52 6.35
C VAL A 62 -4.40 -10.76 6.68
N VAL A 63 -4.39 -9.44 6.53
CA VAL A 63 -3.24 -8.58 6.86
C VAL A 63 -2.90 -8.67 8.34
N TRP A 64 -3.90 -8.58 9.20
CA TRP A 64 -3.76 -8.67 10.64
C TRP A 64 -3.12 -9.98 11.08
N ARG A 65 -3.55 -11.12 10.50
CA ARG A 65 -2.99 -12.45 10.80
C ARG A 65 -1.51 -12.58 10.41
N GLN A 66 -1.05 -11.86 9.39
CA GLN A 66 0.35 -11.85 8.96
C GLN A 66 1.27 -11.03 9.88
N MET A 67 0.72 -10.13 10.69
CA MET A 67 1.52 -9.30 11.60
C MET A 67 1.98 -10.11 12.82
N PRO A 68 3.27 -10.06 13.17
CA PRO A 68 3.79 -10.74 14.36
C PRO A 68 3.31 -10.08 15.66
N LEU A 69 3.27 -10.85 16.75
CA LEU A 69 3.10 -10.28 18.09
C LEU A 69 4.42 -9.64 18.57
N PRO A 70 4.35 -8.57 19.39
CA PRO A 70 3.14 -7.85 19.79
C PRO A 70 2.58 -6.98 18.65
N ARG A 71 1.25 -6.93 18.55
CA ARG A 71 0.52 -6.13 17.54
C ARG A 71 -0.67 -5.39 18.16
N ALA A 72 -1.00 -4.21 17.63
CA ALA A 72 -2.26 -3.52 17.91
C ALA A 72 -2.87 -2.95 16.63
N ARG A 73 -4.18 -2.69 16.66
CA ARG A 73 -4.94 -2.11 15.56
C ARG A 73 -5.59 -0.81 15.98
N ALA A 74 -5.53 0.21 15.12
CA ALA A 74 -6.30 1.44 15.22
C ALA A 74 -7.12 1.61 13.94
N ALA A 75 -8.45 1.67 14.05
CA ALA A 75 -9.32 2.07 12.95
C ALA A 75 -9.85 3.47 13.26
N VAL A 76 -9.63 4.41 12.35
CA VAL A 76 -9.94 5.83 12.55
C VAL A 76 -10.68 6.34 11.34
N VAL A 77 -11.87 6.90 11.55
CA VAL A 77 -12.68 7.51 10.50
C VAL A 77 -12.38 9.00 10.42
N ASP A 78 -12.35 9.68 11.56
CA ASP A 78 -12.16 11.13 11.66
C ASP A 78 -10.68 11.50 11.89
N ALA A 79 -10.18 12.47 11.14
CA ALA A 79 -8.82 12.96 11.25
C ALA A 79 -8.48 13.54 12.62
N ASP A 80 -9.46 14.11 13.33
CA ASP A 80 -9.27 14.70 14.66
C ASP A 80 -9.03 13.63 15.75
N GLU A 81 -9.51 12.40 15.52
CA GLU A 81 -9.39 11.29 16.47
C GLU A 81 -8.06 10.52 16.35
N VAL A 82 -7.27 10.78 15.29
CA VAL A 82 -6.04 10.04 14.98
C VAL A 82 -5.08 10.00 16.17
N THR A 83 -4.84 11.15 16.81
CA THR A 83 -3.88 11.23 17.93
C THR A 83 -4.30 10.32 19.09
N ALA A 84 -5.57 10.40 19.48
CA ALA A 84 -6.11 9.60 20.57
C ALA A 84 -6.12 8.10 20.24
N ALA A 85 -6.48 7.74 19.01
CA ALA A 85 -6.48 6.35 18.55
C ALA A 85 -5.06 5.74 18.55
N LEU A 86 -4.05 6.50 18.10
CA LEU A 86 -2.65 6.04 18.12
C LEU A 86 -2.11 5.90 19.56
N ASP A 87 -2.55 6.75 20.50
CA ASP A 87 -2.20 6.62 21.91
C ASP A 87 -2.82 5.39 22.56
N ALA A 88 -4.09 5.10 22.26
CA ALA A 88 -4.76 3.88 22.71
C ALA A 88 -4.07 2.62 22.17
N ALA A 89 -3.74 2.60 20.87
CA ALA A 89 -3.07 1.46 20.25
C ALA A 89 -1.63 1.26 20.77
N MET A 90 -0.91 2.35 21.10
CA MET A 90 0.38 2.25 21.80
C MET A 90 0.25 1.64 23.19
N ALA A 91 -0.80 2.00 23.94
CA ALA A 91 -1.04 1.44 25.26
C ALA A 91 -1.28 -0.08 25.16
N GLU A 92 -2.06 -0.51 24.17
CA GLU A 92 -2.30 -1.93 23.88
C GLU A 92 -1.03 -2.68 23.44
N LEU A 93 -0.21 -2.08 22.60
CA LEU A 93 1.09 -2.65 22.19
C LEU A 93 2.02 -2.92 23.36
N ARG A 94 1.90 -2.10 24.41
CA ARG A 94 2.75 -2.16 25.60
C ARG A 94 2.12 -2.93 26.76
N ASP A 95 0.93 -3.49 26.56
CA ASP A 95 0.19 -4.28 27.55
C ASP A 95 0.54 -5.79 27.41
N PRO A 96 1.34 -6.37 28.34
CA PRO A 96 1.75 -7.77 28.24
C PRO A 96 0.60 -8.77 28.46
N GLU A 97 -0.50 -8.37 29.09
CA GLU A 97 -1.67 -9.26 29.28
C GLU A 97 -2.44 -9.36 27.99
N ARG A 98 -2.79 -8.23 27.37
CA ARG A 98 -3.47 -8.23 26.07
C ARG A 98 -2.69 -8.95 24.97
N GLN A 99 -1.37 -8.79 24.95
CA GLN A 99 -0.54 -9.47 23.93
C GLN A 99 -0.42 -10.98 24.18
N ARG A 100 -0.60 -11.45 25.42
CA ARG A 100 -0.68 -12.89 25.72
C ARG A 100 -2.04 -13.45 25.29
N ASP A 101 -3.12 -12.74 25.58
CA ASP A 101 -4.47 -13.14 25.18
C ASP A 101 -4.61 -13.19 23.66
N ALA A 102 -4.04 -12.21 22.95
CA ALA A 102 -4.02 -12.17 21.48
C ALA A 102 -3.18 -13.28 20.83
N GLY A 103 -2.27 -13.91 21.58
CA GLY A 103 -1.44 -15.04 21.14
C GLY A 103 -1.95 -16.40 21.58
N ALA A 104 -3.01 -16.46 22.39
CA ALA A 104 -3.66 -17.72 22.71
C ALA A 104 -4.28 -18.28 21.42
N PRO A 105 -3.98 -19.55 21.03
CA PRO A 105 -4.63 -20.15 19.89
C PRO A 105 -6.14 -20.16 20.11
N ASP A 106 -6.90 -19.67 19.12
CA ASP A 106 -8.36 -19.84 19.08
C ASP A 106 -8.67 -21.31 19.37
N GLY A 107 -9.56 -21.53 20.36
CA GLY A 107 -9.73 -22.80 21.04
C GLY A 107 -9.68 -24.04 20.14
N ALA A 108 -8.94 -25.05 20.62
CA ALA A 108 -8.94 -26.40 20.11
C ALA A 108 -10.36 -26.94 19.89
N ASN A 109 -10.80 -27.01 18.63
CA ASN A 109 -11.95 -27.79 18.20
C ASN A 109 -11.49 -28.70 17.05
N GLY A 110 -11.39 -30.00 17.33
CA GLY A 110 -11.39 -31.06 16.31
C GLY A 110 -10.06 -31.79 16.06
N HIS A 111 -9.46 -32.41 17.09
CA HIS A 111 -8.68 -33.64 16.83
C HIS A 111 -9.66 -34.81 16.76
N GLU A 112 -10.15 -35.13 15.56
CA GLU A 112 -10.72 -36.44 15.28
C GLU A 112 -9.65 -37.32 14.64
N SER A 113 -9.31 -38.38 15.37
CA SER A 113 -8.45 -39.47 14.92
C SER A 113 -9.26 -40.40 14.03
N HIS A 114 -8.88 -40.54 12.76
CA HIS A 114 -9.42 -41.59 11.90
C HIS A 114 -8.32 -42.33 11.12
N GLY A 115 -8.13 -43.59 11.52
CA GLY A 115 -8.17 -44.79 10.67
C GLY A 115 -7.32 -44.85 9.39
N HIS A 116 -6.34 -45.76 9.39
CA HIS A 116 -5.69 -46.30 8.20
C HIS A 116 -6.67 -46.95 7.21
N GLU A 117 -6.58 -46.62 5.92
CA GLU A 117 -6.70 -47.59 4.82
C GLU A 117 -5.79 -47.18 3.64
N SER A 118 -5.17 -48.18 3.01
CA SER A 118 -4.22 -48.08 1.89
C SER A 118 -4.95 -48.05 0.55
N HIS A 119 -4.51 -47.21 -0.39
CA HIS A 119 -4.21 -47.50 -1.82
C HIS A 119 -4.36 -46.25 -2.71
N GLY A 120 -3.25 -45.82 -3.32
CA GLY A 120 -3.20 -44.75 -4.32
C GLY A 120 -2.13 -43.72 -3.96
N MET A 121 -1.15 -43.49 -4.86
CA MET A 121 -0.13 -42.45 -4.69
C MET A 121 -0.79 -41.06 -4.71
N ALA A 122 -1.34 -40.65 -3.58
CA ALA A 122 -1.82 -39.30 -3.32
C ALA A 122 -0.66 -38.49 -2.72
N MET A 123 -0.40 -37.32 -3.31
CA MET A 123 0.62 -36.38 -2.82
C MET A 123 0.30 -35.95 -1.37
N PRO A 124 1.30 -35.73 -0.50
CA PRO A 124 1.04 -35.31 0.88
C PRO A 124 0.28 -33.98 0.92
N GLY A 125 -0.92 -33.98 1.53
CA GLY A 125 -1.68 -32.77 1.83
C GLY A 125 -2.98 -32.54 1.04
N GLY A 126 -3.28 -33.32 -0.01
CA GLY A 126 -4.56 -33.21 -0.73
C GLY A 126 -4.81 -31.86 -1.43
N ILE A 127 -3.81 -30.97 -1.45
CA ILE A 127 -3.86 -29.70 -2.17
C ILE A 127 -3.52 -30.03 -3.63
N ALA A 128 -4.47 -29.75 -4.53
CA ALA A 128 -4.22 -29.86 -5.96
C ALA A 128 -3.03 -28.98 -6.33
N MET A 129 -2.11 -29.52 -7.15
CA MET A 129 -1.03 -28.72 -7.71
C MET A 129 -1.62 -27.54 -8.48
N ALA A 130 -0.97 -26.36 -8.40
CA ALA A 130 -1.38 -25.23 -9.21
C ALA A 130 -1.35 -25.61 -10.70
N ASP A 131 -2.33 -25.11 -11.47
CA ASP A 131 -2.36 -25.29 -12.91
C ASP A 131 -1.11 -24.68 -13.54
N ARG A 132 -0.66 -25.26 -14.66
CA ARG A 132 0.53 -24.80 -15.37
C ARG A 132 0.19 -24.40 -16.79
N ALA A 133 0.81 -23.33 -17.28
CA ALA A 133 0.64 -22.88 -18.66
C ALA A 133 1.97 -22.39 -19.27
N GLU A 134 2.03 -22.36 -20.60
CA GLU A 134 3.21 -21.93 -21.36
C GLU A 134 3.47 -20.42 -21.16
N ASP A 135 4.71 -20.06 -20.86
CA ASP A 135 5.22 -18.69 -20.72
C ASP A 135 5.92 -18.21 -22.01
N ARG A 136 6.27 -16.92 -22.08
CA ARG A 136 6.91 -16.24 -23.23
C ARG A 136 8.15 -16.95 -23.76
N ASP A 137 8.90 -17.64 -22.90
CA ASP A 137 10.12 -18.36 -23.26
C ASP A 137 9.90 -19.87 -23.53
N GLY A 138 8.65 -20.33 -23.49
CA GLY A 138 8.27 -21.73 -23.67
C GLY A 138 8.42 -22.58 -22.41
N LEU A 139 8.73 -21.99 -21.25
CA LEU A 139 8.69 -22.70 -19.97
C LEU A 139 7.26 -22.81 -19.46
N THR A 140 6.94 -23.91 -18.79
CA THR A 140 5.63 -24.09 -18.15
C THR A 140 5.70 -23.56 -16.71
N LEU A 141 5.07 -22.42 -16.44
CA LEU A 141 5.04 -21.80 -15.12
C LEU A 141 3.71 -22.07 -14.41
N ASP A 142 3.76 -22.09 -13.07
CA ASP A 142 2.56 -22.21 -12.24
C ASP A 142 1.70 -20.94 -12.40
N VAL A 143 0.40 -21.14 -12.54
CA VAL A 143 -0.62 -20.11 -12.68
C VAL A 143 -1.10 -19.69 -11.30
N LEU A 144 -0.89 -18.42 -10.95
CA LEU A 144 -1.23 -17.86 -9.65
C LEU A 144 -2.33 -16.81 -9.79
N HIS A 145 -3.42 -16.99 -9.05
CA HIS A 145 -4.45 -15.97 -8.91
C HIS A 145 -4.07 -15.06 -7.74
N VAL A 146 -3.87 -13.78 -8.02
CA VAL A 146 -3.44 -12.79 -7.02
C VAL A 146 -4.42 -11.64 -6.96
N HIS A 147 -4.64 -11.13 -5.74
CA HIS A 147 -5.39 -9.90 -5.50
C HIS A 147 -4.42 -8.85 -4.98
N LEU A 148 -4.18 -7.80 -5.77
CA LEU A 148 -3.35 -6.66 -5.38
C LEU A 148 -4.26 -5.54 -4.87
N GLY A 149 -3.99 -5.09 -3.65
CA GLY A 149 -4.85 -4.13 -2.97
C GLY A 149 -6.06 -4.80 -2.28
N PRO A 150 -6.94 -4.01 -1.62
CA PRO A 150 -6.90 -2.55 -1.51
C PRO A 150 -5.97 -2.05 -0.39
N VAL A 151 -5.25 -2.96 0.27
CA VAL A 151 -4.53 -2.72 1.54
C VAL A 151 -3.00 -2.74 1.39
N LEU A 152 -2.49 -2.49 0.19
CA LEU A 152 -1.05 -2.43 -0.09
C LEU A 152 -0.46 -1.08 0.29
N ALA A 153 0.80 -1.08 0.75
CA ALA A 153 1.55 0.15 0.95
C ALA A 153 1.75 0.90 -0.38
N ASP A 154 1.66 2.23 -0.33
CA ASP A 154 1.80 3.11 -1.50
C ASP A 154 0.86 2.73 -2.66
N TRP A 155 -0.37 2.35 -2.33
CA TRP A 155 -1.40 1.91 -3.26
C TRP A 155 -2.61 2.85 -3.24
N PRO A 156 -3.29 3.10 -4.37
CA PRO A 156 -4.51 3.89 -4.39
C PRO A 156 -5.59 3.30 -3.46
N PRO A 157 -6.25 4.13 -2.63
CA PRO A 157 -7.28 3.66 -1.71
C PRO A 157 -8.38 2.87 -2.42
N GLY A 158 -8.69 1.67 -1.94
CA GLY A 158 -9.82 0.89 -2.46
C GLY A 158 -9.61 0.22 -3.82
N LEU A 159 -8.53 0.53 -4.55
CA LEU A 159 -8.22 -0.12 -5.81
C LEU A 159 -7.90 -1.60 -5.58
N VAL A 160 -8.62 -2.48 -6.26
CA VAL A 160 -8.35 -3.92 -6.30
C VAL A 160 -8.02 -4.29 -7.72
N VAL A 161 -6.89 -4.95 -7.89
CA VAL A 161 -6.47 -5.55 -9.16
C VAL A 161 -6.47 -7.06 -8.95
N GLU A 162 -7.45 -7.74 -9.54
CA GLU A 162 -7.44 -9.20 -9.59
C GLU A 162 -6.68 -9.60 -10.84
N ALA A 163 -5.69 -10.47 -10.69
CA ALA A 163 -4.86 -10.87 -11.80
C ALA A 163 -4.50 -12.34 -11.77
N VAL A 164 -4.33 -12.89 -12.96
CA VAL A 164 -3.66 -14.17 -13.18
C VAL A 164 -2.20 -13.85 -13.49
N MET A 165 -1.29 -14.43 -12.73
CA MET A 165 0.15 -14.23 -12.85
C MET A 165 0.85 -15.54 -13.19
N GLN A 166 1.87 -15.47 -14.04
CA GLN A 166 2.82 -16.54 -14.30
C GLN A 166 4.22 -16.01 -14.06
N GLY A 167 4.96 -16.63 -13.13
CA GLY A 167 6.20 -16.04 -12.64
C GLY A 167 5.93 -14.69 -11.97
N ASP A 168 6.42 -13.61 -12.57
CA ASP A 168 6.15 -12.22 -12.15
C ASP A 168 5.29 -11.43 -13.14
N VAL A 169 4.83 -12.04 -14.25
CA VAL A 169 4.10 -11.38 -15.32
C VAL A 169 2.59 -11.54 -15.14
N LEU A 170 1.86 -10.42 -15.24
CA LEU A 170 0.40 -10.42 -15.23
C LEU A 170 -0.16 -10.80 -16.61
N GLN A 171 -0.96 -11.85 -16.68
CA GLN A 171 -1.53 -12.39 -17.92
C GLN A 171 -2.97 -11.93 -18.16
N GLU A 172 -3.80 -11.99 -17.12
CA GLU A 172 -5.17 -11.49 -17.14
C GLU A 172 -5.33 -10.52 -15.98
N VAL A 173 -6.03 -9.41 -16.22
CA VAL A 173 -6.20 -8.35 -15.23
C VAL A 173 -7.63 -7.84 -15.27
N THR A 174 -8.26 -7.78 -14.10
CA THR A 174 -9.49 -7.03 -13.86
C THR A 174 -9.23 -5.98 -12.77
N VAL A 175 -9.98 -4.88 -12.83
CA VAL A 175 -9.79 -3.76 -11.91
C VAL A 175 -11.15 -3.32 -11.40
N GLU A 176 -11.23 -3.13 -10.09
CA GLU A 176 -12.39 -2.54 -9.41
C GLU A 176 -11.94 -1.57 -8.31
N VAL A 177 -12.83 -0.68 -7.89
CA VAL A 177 -12.61 0.20 -6.75
C VAL A 177 -13.67 -0.11 -5.69
N ARG A 178 -13.22 -0.47 -4.49
CA ARG A 178 -14.06 -0.78 -3.34
C ARG A 178 -14.04 0.36 -2.33
N GLY A 179 -15.20 0.86 -1.95
CA GLY A 179 -15.38 1.89 -0.92
C GLY A 179 -16.16 3.09 -1.44
N THR A 180 -16.34 4.08 -0.56
CA THR A 180 -17.10 5.29 -0.87
C THR A 180 -16.14 6.47 -1.04
N PRO A 181 -16.11 7.13 -2.22
CA PRO A 181 -15.32 8.34 -2.44
C PRO A 181 -15.68 9.44 -1.43
N GLY A 182 -14.68 10.20 -0.95
CA GLY A 182 -14.92 11.29 0.03
C GLY A 182 -14.65 12.70 -0.50
N GLY A 183 -14.14 12.87 -1.73
CA GLY A 183 -13.96 14.19 -2.35
C GLY A 183 -12.94 15.09 -1.66
N TYR A 184 -11.94 14.53 -0.97
CA TYR A 184 -10.96 15.33 -0.21
C TYR A 184 -10.14 16.28 -1.09
N TRP A 185 -9.77 15.84 -2.31
CA TRP A 185 -8.92 16.60 -3.23
C TRP A 185 -9.73 17.58 -4.08
N THR A 186 -10.16 18.69 -3.46
CA THR A 186 -10.80 19.80 -4.16
C THR A 186 -9.83 20.53 -5.11
N ALA A 187 -10.36 21.38 -5.99
CA ALA A 187 -9.57 22.18 -6.93
C ALA A 187 -8.45 23.01 -6.24
N GLU A 188 -8.72 23.54 -5.04
CA GLU A 188 -7.76 24.30 -4.24
C GLU A 188 -6.61 23.42 -3.69
N ARG A 189 -6.84 22.11 -3.54
CA ARG A 189 -5.88 21.15 -2.99
C ARG A 189 -5.10 20.38 -4.06
N VAL A 190 -5.32 20.66 -5.35
CA VAL A 190 -4.60 20.01 -6.47
C VAL A 190 -3.07 20.11 -6.34
N PRO A 191 -2.46 21.23 -5.93
CA PRO A 191 -1.01 21.28 -5.73
C PRO A 191 -0.51 20.29 -4.68
N ALA A 192 -1.27 20.10 -3.59
CA ALA A 192 -0.96 19.10 -2.57
C ALA A 192 -1.20 17.67 -3.09
N ARG A 193 -2.29 17.43 -3.84
CA ARG A 193 -2.56 16.13 -4.47
C ARG A 193 -1.39 15.70 -5.36
N ARG A 194 -0.88 16.59 -6.22
CA ARG A 194 0.27 16.31 -7.10
C ARG A 194 1.52 15.89 -6.30
N LEU A 195 1.76 16.50 -5.15
CA LEU A 195 2.85 16.10 -4.24
C LEU A 195 2.58 14.73 -3.58
N ASP A 196 1.32 14.42 -3.27
CA ASP A 196 0.91 13.10 -2.76
C ASP A 196 1.10 12.00 -3.82
N SER A 197 0.69 12.24 -5.07
CA SER A 197 0.89 11.35 -6.21
C SER A 197 2.38 11.12 -6.47
N ALA A 198 3.17 12.20 -6.48
CA ALA A 198 4.62 12.12 -6.64
C ALA A 198 5.28 11.36 -5.49
N ALA A 199 4.83 11.54 -4.25
CA ALA A 199 5.34 10.80 -3.10
C ALA A 199 5.14 9.29 -3.29
N ARG A 200 3.94 8.87 -3.68
CA ARG A 200 3.61 7.46 -3.93
C ARG A 200 4.47 6.87 -5.04
N LEU A 201 4.57 7.54 -6.18
CA LEU A 201 5.41 7.08 -7.30
C LEU A 201 6.89 6.99 -6.91
N LEU A 202 7.42 7.98 -6.20
CA LEU A 202 8.81 7.97 -5.75
C LEU A 202 9.08 6.87 -4.73
N SER A 203 8.11 6.54 -3.86
CA SER A 203 8.21 5.43 -2.92
C SER A 203 8.27 4.09 -3.68
N VAL A 204 7.36 3.86 -4.62
CA VAL A 204 7.35 2.64 -5.45
C VAL A 204 8.60 2.53 -6.34
N ALA A 205 9.16 3.66 -6.78
CA ALA A 205 10.42 3.71 -7.52
C ALA A 205 11.67 3.51 -6.64
N GLY A 206 11.52 3.32 -5.33
CA GLY A 206 12.63 3.08 -4.40
C GLY A 206 13.46 4.33 -4.07
N TRP A 207 12.83 5.51 -4.10
CA TRP A 207 13.47 6.77 -3.69
C TRP A 207 12.79 7.38 -2.47
N GLU A 208 12.87 6.66 -1.35
CA GLU A 208 12.12 6.93 -0.11
C GLU A 208 12.39 8.33 0.44
N SER A 209 13.65 8.78 0.39
CA SER A 209 14.01 10.13 0.87
C SER A 209 13.36 11.26 0.07
N ALA A 210 13.10 11.06 -1.24
CA ALA A 210 12.40 12.04 -2.06
C ALA A 210 10.87 11.97 -1.83
N ALA A 211 10.33 10.77 -1.62
CA ALA A 211 8.94 10.56 -1.23
C ALA A 211 8.61 11.20 0.12
N GLU A 212 9.45 10.99 1.14
CA GLU A 212 9.31 11.62 2.46
C GLU A 212 9.37 13.16 2.40
N GLN A 213 10.18 13.71 1.49
CA GLN A 213 10.22 15.16 1.26
C GLN A 213 8.92 15.63 0.60
N ALA A 214 8.40 14.89 -0.39
CA ALA A 214 7.14 15.21 -1.05
C ALA A 214 5.96 15.23 -0.06
N THR A 215 5.86 14.26 0.86
CA THR A 215 4.80 14.26 1.90
C THR A 215 4.93 15.44 2.86
N ARG A 216 6.16 15.85 3.23
CA ARG A 216 6.39 17.08 4.03
C ARG A 216 5.97 18.34 3.30
N LEU A 217 6.28 18.42 2.01
CA LEU A 217 5.92 19.56 1.17
C LEU A 217 4.43 19.62 0.93
N ARG A 218 3.77 18.48 0.71
CA ARG A 218 2.31 18.37 0.61
C ARG A 218 1.64 19.01 1.82
N ASP A 219 2.08 18.66 3.03
CA ASP A 219 1.48 19.19 4.25
C ASP A 219 1.74 20.68 4.44
N LYS A 220 2.92 21.18 4.03
CA LYS A 220 3.19 22.63 3.99
C LYS A 220 2.27 23.35 3.01
N VAL A 221 2.09 22.79 1.81
CA VAL A 221 1.22 23.37 0.78
C VAL A 221 -0.23 23.38 1.25
N LEU A 222 -0.70 22.34 1.95
CA LEU A 222 -2.02 22.33 2.60
C LEU A 222 -2.17 23.42 3.68
N ALA A 223 -1.07 23.83 4.31
CA ALA A 223 -1.03 24.97 5.25
C ALA A 223 -0.82 26.33 4.56
N GLY A 224 -0.73 26.38 3.22
CA GLY A 224 -0.47 27.61 2.47
C GLY A 224 1.01 28.04 2.46
N GLU A 225 1.94 27.13 2.74
CA GLU A 225 3.37 27.38 2.86
C GLU A 225 4.21 26.59 1.84
N GLY A 226 5.51 26.90 1.73
CA GLY A 226 6.51 25.98 1.18
C GLY A 226 6.76 26.04 -0.34
N ASP A 227 6.23 27.02 -1.06
CA ASP A 227 6.37 27.13 -2.53
C ASP A 227 7.85 27.10 -3.00
N ALA A 228 8.72 27.88 -2.36
CA ALA A 228 10.14 27.89 -2.69
C ALA A 228 10.85 26.54 -2.44
N GLU A 229 10.42 25.80 -1.42
CA GLU A 229 10.93 24.46 -1.11
C GLU A 229 10.47 23.46 -2.17
N VAL A 230 9.22 23.54 -2.61
CA VAL A 230 8.68 22.72 -3.70
C VAL A 230 9.52 22.92 -4.96
N GLY A 231 9.80 24.16 -5.35
CA GLY A 231 10.64 24.46 -6.50
C GLY A 231 12.10 23.97 -6.38
N ARG A 232 12.65 23.88 -5.16
CA ARG A 232 13.97 23.27 -4.92
C ARG A 232 13.93 21.76 -5.06
N TRP A 233 12.95 21.12 -4.43
CA TRP A 233 12.77 19.68 -4.46
C TRP A 233 12.45 19.19 -5.89
N ALA A 234 11.56 19.85 -6.62
CA ALA A 234 11.23 19.53 -8.00
C ALA A 234 12.47 19.57 -8.92
N ARG A 235 13.37 20.53 -8.73
CA ARG A 235 14.65 20.59 -9.47
C ARG A 235 15.55 19.40 -9.17
N THR A 236 15.58 18.91 -7.93
CA THR A 236 16.35 17.71 -7.56
C THR A 236 15.78 16.48 -8.26
N VAL A 237 14.45 16.30 -8.24
CA VAL A 237 13.78 15.18 -8.93
C VAL A 237 14.06 15.21 -10.42
N ARG A 238 13.90 16.37 -11.08
CA ARG A 238 14.17 16.55 -12.53
C ARG A 238 15.59 16.18 -12.95
N ARG A 239 16.57 16.39 -12.07
CA ARG A 239 18.00 16.14 -12.36
C ARG A 239 18.39 14.66 -12.19
N SER A 240 17.51 13.83 -11.63
CA SER A 240 17.80 12.41 -11.43
C SER A 240 17.74 11.64 -12.74
N ARG A 241 18.92 11.28 -13.26
CA ARG A 241 19.04 10.44 -14.46
C ARG A 241 18.61 9.00 -14.20
N ALA A 242 18.88 8.46 -13.01
CA ALA A 242 18.49 7.11 -12.65
C ALA A 242 16.96 6.97 -12.62
N LEU A 243 16.27 7.92 -11.98
CA LEU A 243 14.80 7.95 -11.95
C LEU A 243 14.21 8.13 -13.35
N ARG A 244 14.79 9.04 -14.15
CA ARG A 244 14.36 9.21 -15.54
C ARG A 244 14.51 7.90 -16.32
N TRP A 245 15.61 7.20 -16.16
CA TRP A 245 15.85 5.95 -16.86
C TRP A 245 14.88 4.84 -16.43
N SER A 246 14.58 4.74 -15.13
CA SER A 246 13.65 3.72 -14.63
C SER A 246 12.19 3.95 -15.00
N LEU A 247 11.76 5.20 -15.18
CA LEU A 247 10.36 5.54 -15.48
C LEU A 247 10.05 5.69 -16.97
N ARG A 248 11.08 5.75 -17.84
CA ARG A 248 10.90 5.94 -19.28
C ARG A 248 10.21 4.72 -19.91
N GLY A 249 9.17 4.97 -20.72
CA GLY A 249 8.36 3.94 -21.37
C GLY A 249 7.44 3.14 -20.44
N VAL A 250 7.48 3.38 -19.13
CA VAL A 250 6.60 2.71 -18.17
C VAL A 250 5.20 3.29 -18.27
N GLY A 251 4.19 2.44 -18.50
CA GLY A 251 2.79 2.86 -18.56
C GLY A 251 2.47 3.83 -19.69
N GLU A 252 3.17 3.71 -20.82
CA GLU A 252 2.95 4.59 -21.97
C GLU A 252 1.49 4.55 -22.42
N TRP A 253 0.87 5.72 -22.47
CA TRP A 253 -0.48 5.90 -23.00
C TRP A 253 -0.56 7.26 -23.69
N ARG A 254 -0.97 7.27 -24.96
CA ARG A 254 -1.00 8.46 -25.82
C ARG A 254 0.35 9.20 -25.89
N GLY A 255 1.45 8.44 -25.88
CA GLY A 255 2.81 8.98 -25.95
C GLY A 255 3.32 9.61 -24.65
N LEU A 256 2.62 9.41 -23.51
CA LEU A 256 3.05 9.85 -22.19
C LEU A 256 3.34 8.65 -21.29
N ASP A 257 4.54 8.60 -20.73
CA ASP A 257 4.98 7.58 -19.77
C ASP A 257 4.96 8.09 -18.32
N ALA A 258 5.36 7.24 -17.38
CA ALA A 258 5.42 7.57 -15.95
C ALA A 258 6.34 8.75 -15.64
N TRP A 259 7.43 8.94 -16.40
CA TRP A 259 8.30 10.09 -16.23
C TRP A 259 7.60 11.38 -16.68
N ASP A 260 6.94 11.36 -17.83
CA ASP A 260 6.26 12.54 -18.36
C ASP A 260 5.09 12.96 -17.43
N ARG A 261 4.37 12.00 -16.83
CA ARG A 261 3.35 12.27 -15.78
C ARG A 261 3.94 12.92 -14.54
N LEU A 262 5.04 12.35 -14.02
CA LEU A 262 5.74 12.93 -12.87
C LEU A 262 6.17 14.38 -13.14
N ILE A 263 6.71 14.65 -14.33
CA ILE A 263 7.12 16.00 -14.72
C ILE A 263 5.93 16.94 -14.84
N GLY A 264 4.80 16.48 -15.40
CA GLY A 264 3.56 17.25 -15.45
C GLY A 264 3.03 17.63 -14.07
N TRP A 265 3.09 16.72 -13.08
CA TRP A 265 2.75 17.05 -11.69
C TRP A 265 3.64 18.16 -11.11
N LEU A 266 4.93 18.15 -11.47
CA LEU A 266 5.90 19.15 -11.00
C LEU A 266 5.82 20.49 -11.75
N ASP A 267 5.38 20.49 -13.01
CA ASP A 267 5.20 21.70 -13.84
C ASP A 267 3.80 22.31 -13.69
N HIS A 268 2.93 21.65 -12.93
CA HIS A 268 1.53 22.01 -12.77
C HIS A 268 0.68 21.85 -14.04
N ASP A 269 1.13 20.99 -14.96
CA ASP A 269 0.42 20.69 -16.19
C ASP A 269 -0.76 19.75 -15.93
N ASP A 270 -1.86 19.98 -16.65
CA ASP A 270 -3.02 19.09 -16.65
C ASP A 270 -2.89 18.09 -17.80
N LEU A 271 -2.01 17.11 -17.61
CA LEU A 271 -1.77 16.06 -18.60
C LEU A 271 -2.90 15.04 -18.58
N PRO A 272 -3.31 14.51 -19.75
CA PRO A 272 -4.35 13.50 -19.80
C PRO A 272 -3.88 12.19 -19.11
N ILE A 273 -4.75 11.63 -18.28
CA ILE A 273 -4.49 10.44 -17.48
C ILE A 273 -5.43 9.31 -17.94
N PRO A 274 -4.96 8.04 -18.04
CA PRO A 274 -5.83 6.91 -18.31
C PRO A 274 -6.94 6.79 -17.27
N GLY A 275 -8.16 6.48 -17.70
CA GLY A 275 -9.25 6.09 -16.82
C GLY A 275 -9.04 4.69 -16.24
N LEU A 276 -9.84 4.33 -15.23
CA LEU A 276 -9.82 3.00 -14.60
C LEU A 276 -10.05 1.87 -15.61
N ASP A 277 -10.89 2.11 -16.62
CA ASP A 277 -11.21 1.18 -17.72
C ASP A 277 -10.00 0.83 -18.59
N GLN A 278 -8.97 1.69 -18.60
CA GLN A 278 -7.74 1.49 -19.36
C GLN A 278 -6.67 0.74 -18.57
N LEU A 279 -6.80 0.63 -17.25
CA LEU A 279 -5.81 -0.03 -16.39
C LEU A 279 -5.57 -1.50 -16.77
N PRO A 280 -6.60 -2.35 -17.00
CA PRO A 280 -6.39 -3.74 -17.42
C PRO A 280 -5.42 -3.89 -18.60
N ALA A 281 -5.60 -3.07 -19.65
CA ALA A 281 -4.78 -3.11 -20.85
C ALA A 281 -3.34 -2.61 -20.59
N LEU A 282 -3.15 -1.68 -19.67
CA LEU A 282 -1.83 -1.15 -19.32
C LEU A 282 -1.02 -2.09 -18.41
N LEU A 283 -1.71 -2.90 -17.60
CA LEU A 283 -1.11 -3.84 -16.64
C LEU A 283 -0.86 -5.22 -17.24
N THR A 284 -1.70 -5.66 -18.19
CA THR A 284 -1.55 -6.96 -18.87
C THR A 284 -0.22 -7.04 -19.62
N GLY A 285 0.48 -8.16 -19.47
CA GLY A 285 1.81 -8.43 -20.03
C GLY A 285 2.95 -7.70 -19.32
N ARG A 286 2.71 -7.11 -18.15
CA ARG A 286 3.75 -6.44 -17.35
C ARG A 286 4.19 -7.28 -16.17
N GLU A 287 5.46 -7.17 -15.83
CA GLU A 287 5.98 -7.65 -14.55
C GLU A 287 5.31 -6.92 -13.38
N LEU A 288 5.12 -7.59 -12.25
CA LEU A 288 4.46 -7.06 -11.06
C LEU A 288 5.07 -5.74 -10.58
N ALA A 289 6.40 -5.62 -10.60
CA ALA A 289 7.09 -4.39 -10.22
C ALA A 289 6.75 -3.22 -11.17
N THR A 290 6.75 -3.49 -12.49
CA THR A 290 6.36 -2.51 -13.51
C THR A 290 4.89 -2.13 -13.36
N ALA A 291 4.00 -3.10 -13.12
CA ALA A 291 2.58 -2.85 -12.89
C ALA A 291 2.33 -1.89 -11.71
N ARG A 292 3.09 -2.04 -10.61
CA ARG A 292 3.03 -1.11 -9.47
C ARG A 292 3.46 0.31 -9.87
N LEU A 293 4.51 0.46 -10.67
CA LEU A 293 4.93 1.76 -11.18
C LEU A 293 3.88 2.39 -12.10
N VAL A 294 3.23 1.60 -12.96
CA VAL A 294 2.13 2.05 -13.81
C VAL A 294 1.00 2.62 -12.96
N VAL A 295 0.49 1.84 -11.99
CA VAL A 295 -0.58 2.29 -11.08
C VAL A 295 -0.19 3.54 -10.31
N ALA A 296 1.03 3.57 -9.74
CA ALA A 296 1.50 4.74 -8.98
C ALA A 296 1.70 5.99 -9.84
N SER A 297 2.05 5.84 -11.13
CA SER A 297 2.22 6.95 -12.06
C SER A 297 0.90 7.49 -12.62
N ILE A 298 -0.11 6.64 -12.71
CA ILE A 298 -1.46 7.03 -13.12
C ILE A 298 -2.17 7.69 -11.93
N ASP A 299 -1.96 7.17 -10.72
CA ASP A 299 -2.61 7.61 -9.50
C ASP A 299 -4.13 7.79 -9.70
N PRO A 300 -4.85 6.70 -10.01
CA PRO A 300 -6.27 6.77 -10.32
C PRO A 300 -7.02 7.44 -9.16
N ASP A 301 -7.88 8.41 -9.50
CA ASP A 301 -8.66 9.10 -8.50
C ASP A 301 -9.74 8.17 -7.96
N THR A 302 -9.50 7.60 -6.79
CA THR A 302 -10.46 6.74 -6.08
C THR A 302 -11.30 7.54 -5.09
N ASP A 303 -11.04 8.84 -4.95
CA ASP A 303 -11.74 9.77 -4.05
C ASP A 303 -12.76 10.66 -4.77
N HIS A 304 -12.83 10.58 -6.10
CA HIS A 304 -13.88 11.16 -6.93
C HIS A 304 -14.55 10.02 -7.71
N GLY A 305 -15.85 9.83 -7.49
CA GLY A 305 -16.66 8.84 -8.21
C GLY A 305 -16.99 9.25 -9.63
#